data_AF-A0AAV6YEN2-F1
#
_entry.id   AF-A0AAV6YEN2-F1
#
_cell.length_a   1.000
_cell.length_b   1.000
_cell.length_c   1.000
_cell.angle_alpha   90.00
_cell.angle_beta   90.00
_cell.angle_gamma   90.00
#
_symmetry.space_group_name_H-M   'P 1'
#
loop_
_entity.id
_entity.type
_entity.pdbx_description
1 polymer ?
#
loop_
_entity_poly.entity_id
_entity_poly.type
_entity_poly.pdbx_seq_one_letter_code
_entity_poly.pdbx_strand_id
1 'polypeptide(L)'
;QKKITLNMFLDTIMADPPPQCLVWLPLMHRLAHVENVFHPVECSFCRCESMMGFRYRCQQCHNYQLCQNCFWRGHANGPHSNQHQMKEHSSW
;
A
#
# COMPACT_ATOMS: atom_id res chain seq x y z
N GLN A 1 -12.02 38.77 -8.58
CA GLN A 1 -11.37 37.68 -7.83
C GLN A 1 -12.44 36.86 -7.11
N LYS A 2 -12.49 35.53 -7.31
CA LYS A 2 -13.33 34.67 -6.45
C LYS A 2 -12.59 34.49 -5.12
N LYS A 3 -13.24 34.83 -4.00
CA LYS A 3 -12.71 34.56 -2.65
C LYS A 3 -13.00 33.09 -2.32
N ILE A 4 -11.95 32.31 -2.04
CA ILE A 4 -12.09 30.97 -1.46
C ILE A 4 -12.00 31.11 0.05
N THR A 5 -12.98 30.58 0.77
CA THR A 5 -12.97 30.54 2.24
C THR A 5 -12.38 29.22 2.72
N LEU A 6 -11.90 29.19 3.97
CA LEU A 6 -11.39 27.96 4.60
C LEU A 6 -12.43 26.82 4.55
N ASN A 7 -13.69 27.12 4.87
CA ASN A 7 -14.75 26.11 4.89
C ASN A 7 -14.98 25.52 3.51
N MET A 8 -15.02 26.34 2.45
CA MET A 8 -15.15 25.84 1.07
C MET A 8 -14.01 24.89 0.69
N PHE A 9 -12.79 25.20 1.13
CA PHE A 9 -11.63 24.33 0.91
C PHE A 9 -11.75 23.02 1.68
N LEU A 10 -12.09 23.07 2.97
CA LEU A 10 -12.26 21.90 3.82
C LEU A 10 -13.39 20.99 3.30
N ASP A 11 -14.54 21.56 2.95
CA ASP A 11 -15.67 20.83 2.37
C ASP A 11 -15.27 20.11 1.07
N THR A 12 -14.41 20.73 0.26
CA THR A 12 -13.92 20.12 -0.98
C THR A 12 -12.97 18.94 -0.71
N ILE A 13 -12.05 19.08 0.25
CA ILE A 13 -11.08 18.02 0.58
C ILE A 13 -11.75 16.84 1.30
N MET A 14 -12.74 17.11 2.14
CA MET A 14 -13.44 16.11 2.93
C MET A 14 -14.69 15.55 2.24
N ALA A 15 -14.95 15.95 0.99
CA ALA A 15 -16.07 15.44 0.21
C ALA A 15 -15.98 13.91 0.05
N ASP A 16 -17.14 13.25 0.01
CA ASP A 16 -17.27 11.81 -0.27
C ASP A 16 -18.19 11.62 -1.50
N PRO A 17 -17.68 11.12 -2.63
CA PRO A 17 -16.30 10.70 -2.88
C PRO A 17 -15.34 11.90 -2.95
N PRO A 18 -14.05 11.71 -2.59
CA PRO A 18 -13.06 12.77 -2.69
C PRO A 18 -12.91 13.24 -4.14
N PRO A 19 -12.50 14.50 -4.38
CA PRO A 19 -12.21 15.00 -5.72
C PRO A 19 -11.28 14.04 -6.45
N GLN A 20 -11.56 13.77 -7.73
CA GLN A 20 -10.78 12.83 -8.55
C GLN A 20 -9.28 13.14 -8.55
N CYS A 21 -8.91 14.42 -8.46
CA CYS A 21 -7.52 14.84 -8.36
C CYS A 21 -6.85 14.61 -6.99
N LEU A 22 -7.60 14.20 -5.96
CA LEU A 22 -7.13 13.97 -4.58
C LEU A 22 -7.30 12.51 -4.12
N VAL A 23 -7.84 11.62 -4.95
CA VAL A 23 -8.06 10.20 -4.59
C VAL A 23 -6.79 9.45 -4.17
N TRP A 24 -5.62 9.93 -4.60
CA TRP A 24 -4.31 9.35 -4.25
C TRP A 24 -3.78 9.84 -2.90
N LEU A 25 -4.31 10.93 -2.35
CA LEU A 25 -3.77 11.55 -1.13
C LEU A 25 -3.81 10.61 0.07
N PRO A 26 -4.90 9.85 0.34
CA PRO A 26 -4.90 8.85 1.41
C PRO A 26 -3.86 7.75 1.20
N LEU A 27 -3.63 7.32 -0.05
CA LEU A 27 -2.60 6.33 -0.35
C LEU A 27 -1.20 6.89 -0.08
N MET A 28 -0.91 8.13 -0.49
CA MET A 28 0.37 8.79 -0.21
C MET A 28 0.62 8.95 1.29
N HIS A 29 -0.39 9.33 2.07
CA HIS A 29 -0.28 9.40 3.53
C HIS A 29 0.09 8.04 4.14
N ARG A 30 -0.56 6.96 3.68
CA ARG A 30 -0.21 5.61 4.12
C ARG A 30 1.20 5.17 3.71
N LEU A 31 1.65 5.56 2.52
CA LEU A 31 3.03 5.27 2.07
C LEU A 31 4.08 5.99 2.89
N ALA A 32 3.86 7.28 3.17
CA ALA A 32 4.73 8.05 4.06
C ALA A 32 4.80 7.43 5.46
N HIS A 33 3.69 6.89 5.95
CA HIS A 33 3.66 6.23 7.26
C HIS A 33 4.52 4.96 7.33
N VAL A 34 4.61 4.18 6.25
CA VAL A 34 5.38 2.92 6.22
C VAL A 34 6.78 3.05 5.65
N GLU A 35 7.15 4.21 5.08
CA GLU A 35 8.43 4.41 4.37
C GLU A 35 9.65 3.90 5.15
N ASN A 36 9.66 4.12 6.47
CA ASN A 36 10.75 3.72 7.37
C ASN A 36 10.44 2.47 8.21
N VAL A 37 9.35 1.75 7.91
CA VAL A 37 9.01 0.50 8.58
C VAL A 37 9.85 -0.63 7.99
N PHE A 38 10.57 -1.33 8.85
CA PHE A 38 11.44 -2.45 8.49
C PHE A 38 10.82 -3.80 8.86
N HIS A 39 10.84 -4.73 7.92
CA HIS A 39 10.44 -6.12 8.14
C HIS A 39 11.65 -7.05 7.88
N PRO A 40 12.16 -7.77 8.91
CA PRO A 40 13.24 -8.75 8.79
C PRO A 40 12.71 -10.07 8.22
N VAL A 41 12.08 -10.02 7.05
CA VAL A 41 11.48 -11.19 6.43
C VAL A 41 11.74 -11.16 4.93
N GLU A 42 12.13 -12.32 4.39
CA GLU A 42 12.47 -12.46 2.98
C GLU A 42 11.23 -12.33 2.06
N CYS A 43 11.41 -11.65 0.93
CA CYS A 43 10.43 -11.67 -0.16
C CYS A 43 10.42 -13.01 -0.88
N SER A 44 9.26 -13.66 -0.94
CA SER A 44 9.09 -14.95 -1.61
C SER A 44 9.35 -14.89 -3.13
N PHE A 45 9.31 -13.70 -3.74
CA PHE A 45 9.62 -13.50 -5.16
C PHE A 45 11.05 -13.04 -5.41
N CYS A 46 11.41 -11.81 -5.01
CA CYS A 46 12.72 -11.23 -5.33
C CYS A 46 13.85 -11.65 -4.37
N ARG A 47 13.55 -12.40 -3.31
CA ARG A 47 14.52 -12.93 -2.34
C ARG A 47 15.33 -11.86 -1.60
N CYS A 48 14.87 -10.60 -1.58
CA CYS A 48 15.49 -9.61 -0.71
C CYS A 48 15.30 -10.03 0.76
N GLU A 49 16.39 -10.06 1.53
CA GLU A 49 16.42 -10.59 2.90
C GLU A 49 15.56 -9.78 3.89
N SER A 50 15.31 -8.51 3.54
CA SER A 50 14.46 -7.60 4.31
C SER A 50 13.60 -6.73 3.41
N MET A 51 12.50 -6.22 3.95
CA MET A 51 11.59 -5.32 3.25
C MET A 51 11.46 -3.98 3.99
N MET A 52 11.37 -2.90 3.22
CA MET A 52 10.93 -1.58 3.69
C MET A 52 9.54 -1.28 3.12
N GLY A 53 8.76 -0.46 3.81
CA GLY A 53 7.41 -0.12 3.37
C GLY A 53 6.39 -1.20 3.70
N PHE A 54 5.38 -1.36 2.85
CA PHE A 54 4.37 -2.39 3.05
C PHE A 54 4.90 -3.82 2.85
N ARG A 55 4.46 -4.72 3.73
CA ARG A 55 4.56 -6.16 3.54
C ARG A 55 3.19 -6.73 3.16
N TYR A 56 3.14 -7.54 2.11
CA TYR A 56 1.91 -8.20 1.66
C TYR A 56 2.00 -9.70 1.90
N ARG A 57 1.15 -10.25 2.77
CA ARG A 57 1.09 -11.68 3.07
C ARG A 57 -0.09 -12.34 2.37
N CYS A 58 0.14 -13.46 1.70
CA CYS A 58 -0.95 -14.24 1.12
C CYS A 58 -1.76 -14.92 2.22
N GLN A 59 -3.08 -14.88 2.10
CA GLN A 59 -3.98 -15.53 3.06
C GLN A 59 -4.21 -17.02 2.78
N GLN A 60 -3.80 -17.49 1.59
CA GLN A 60 -4.03 -18.87 1.15
C GLN A 60 -2.73 -19.69 1.10
N CYS A 61 -1.62 -19.08 0.68
CA CYS A 61 -0.32 -19.75 0.62
C CYS A 61 0.36 -19.76 1.98
N HIS A 62 0.98 -20.90 2.34
CA HIS A 62 1.78 -21.00 3.54
C HIS A 62 3.05 -20.15 3.44
N ASN A 63 3.27 -19.24 4.40
CA ASN A 63 4.44 -18.37 4.52
C ASN A 63 4.83 -17.61 3.24
N TYR A 64 3.86 -17.29 2.38
CA TYR A 64 4.12 -16.51 1.18
C TYR A 64 3.89 -15.01 1.44
N GLN A 65 4.92 -14.21 1.14
CA GLN A 65 4.85 -12.77 1.30
C GLN A 65 5.67 -12.05 0.24
N LEU A 66 5.19 -10.87 -0.14
CA LEU A 66 5.80 -10.01 -1.14
C LEU A 66 6.14 -8.66 -0.51
N CYS A 67 7.28 -8.10 -0.92
CA CYS A 67 7.56 -6.69 -0.68
C CYS A 67 6.62 -5.82 -1.52
N GLN A 68 6.49 -4.55 -1.14
CA GLN A 68 5.64 -3.56 -1.82
C GLN A 68 5.81 -3.55 -3.35
N ASN A 69 7.06 -3.54 -3.82
CA ASN A 69 7.37 -3.50 -5.25
C ASN A 69 6.90 -4.78 -5.98
N CYS A 70 7.10 -5.95 -5.38
CA CYS A 70 6.69 -7.21 -5.99
C CYS A 70 5.17 -7.36 -6.07
N PHE A 71 4.46 -6.94 -5.01
CA PHE A 71 3.01 -6.96 -5.00
C PHE A 71 2.42 -6.01 -6.05
N TRP A 72 2.87 -4.76 -6.13
CA TRP A 72 2.35 -3.79 -7.10
C TRP A 72 2.67 -4.13 -8.55
N ARG A 73 3.76 -4.85 -8.81
CA ARG A 73 4.07 -5.38 -10.15
C ARG A 73 3.33 -6.66 -10.49
N GLY A 74 2.55 -7.22 -9.56
CA GLY A 74 1.82 -8.47 -9.77
C GLY A 74 2.73 -9.67 -9.96
N HIS A 75 3.84 -9.74 -9.24
CA HIS A 75 4.73 -10.89 -9.30
C HIS A 75 4.17 -12.09 -8.54
N ALA A 76 4.23 -13.26 -9.16
CA ALA A 76 3.80 -14.52 -8.58
C ALA A 76 4.78 -15.64 -8.96
N ASN A 77 4.98 -16.60 -8.06
CA ASN A 77 5.79 -17.80 -8.32
C ASN A 77 5.31 -19.00 -7.47
N GLY A 78 5.73 -20.20 -7.87
CA GLY A 78 5.37 -21.43 -7.18
C GLY A 78 3.85 -21.61 -7.07
N PRO A 79 3.30 -21.92 -5.87
CA PRO A 79 1.87 -22.13 -5.67
C PRO A 79 1.06 -20.82 -5.56
N HIS A 80 1.69 -19.64 -5.61
CA HIS A 80 0.99 -18.38 -5.50
C HIS A 80 0.44 -17.90 -6.85
N SER A 81 -0.78 -17.38 -6.84
CA SER A 81 -1.44 -16.72 -7.97
C SER A 81 -1.89 -15.31 -7.54
N ASN A 82 -1.87 -14.35 -8.47
CA ASN A 82 -2.36 -12.98 -8.24
C ASN A 82 -3.87 -12.91 -7.94
N GLN A 83 -4.59 -14.02 -8.08
CA GLN A 83 -6.00 -14.15 -7.69
C GLN A 83 -6.15 -14.42 -6.19
N HIS A 84 -5.09 -14.84 -5.50
CA HIS A 84 -5.14 -15.06 -4.05
C HIS A 84 -5.22 -13.73 -3.31
N GLN A 85 -6.04 -13.70 -2.27
CA GLN A 85 -6.17 -12.52 -1.42
C GLN A 85 -4.86 -12.27 -0.65
N MET A 86 -4.38 -11.04 -0.74
CA MET A 86 -3.20 -10.54 -0.02
C MET A 86 -3.64 -9.58 1.09
N LYS A 87 -3.05 -9.73 2.27
CA LYS A 87 -3.23 -8.83 3.41
C LYS A 87 -2.01 -7.92 3.54
N GLU A 88 -2.23 -6.62 3.62
CA GLU A 88 -1.18 -5.64 3.91
C GLU A 88 -0.86 -5.58 5.40
N HIS A 89 0.42 -5.35 5.71
CA HIS A 89 0.94 -5.14 7.06
C HIS A 89 1.81 -3.88 7.05
N SER A 90 1.50 -2.93 7.94
CA SER A 90 2.21 -1.66 8.14
C SER A 90 3.05 -1.64 9.43
N SER A 91 3.09 -2.74 10.16
CA SER A 91 3.86 -2.93 11.40
C SER A 91 4.51 -4.31 11.40
N TRP A 92 5.55 -4.47 12.21
CA TRP A 92 6.18 -5.77 12.45
C TRP A 92 5.23 -6.72 13.19
#